data_AF-A0A945MA19-F1
#
_entry.id   AF-A0A945MA19-F1
#
_cell.length_a   1.000
_cell.length_b   1.000
_cell.length_c   1.000
_cell.angle_alpha   90.00
_cell.angle_beta   90.00
_cell.angle_gamma   90.00
#
_symmetry.space_group_name_H-M   'P 1'
#
loop_
_entity.id
_entity.type
_entity.pdbx_description
1 polymer ?
#
loop_
_entity_poly.entity_id
_entity_poly.type
_entity_poly.pdbx_seq_one_letter_code
_entity_poly.pdbx_strand_id
1 'polypeptide(L)'
;MSAPPKDEARARPRITAEDALPGDPDRDELVARMIRVDQAGEYGAVRIYEGQLAVLRGTVAGREIEGMLAQEHEHLAAFNEMIAERRVRPTALQPLWHMAGFALGAATAAL
;
A
#
# COMPACT_ATOMS: atom_id res chain seq x y z
N MET A 1 -22.77 -42.81 19.25
CA MET A 1 -22.37 -41.39 19.45
C MET A 1 -21.52 -41.00 18.25
N SER A 2 -22.14 -40.46 17.19
CA SER A 2 -21.44 -40.11 15.93
C SER A 2 -20.99 -38.66 15.99
N ALA A 3 -19.74 -38.41 15.59
CA ALA A 3 -19.19 -37.06 15.44
C ALA A 3 -19.94 -36.27 14.34
N PRO A 4 -20.03 -34.93 14.45
CA PRO A 4 -20.68 -34.11 13.43
C PRO A 4 -19.86 -34.06 12.12
N PRO A 5 -20.50 -33.89 10.95
CA PRO A 5 -19.82 -33.80 9.66
C PRO A 5 -18.99 -32.52 9.51
N LYS A 6 -17.86 -32.62 8.81
CA LYS A 6 -16.82 -31.57 8.70
C LYS A 6 -17.08 -30.47 7.66
N ASP A 7 -18.31 -30.30 7.17
CA ASP A 7 -18.57 -29.42 6.01
C ASP A 7 -19.16 -28.03 6.34
N GLU A 8 -19.26 -27.65 7.62
CA GLU A 8 -19.81 -26.33 8.01
C GLU A 8 -18.78 -25.19 8.06
N ALA A 9 -17.61 -25.34 7.44
CA ALA A 9 -16.67 -24.24 7.26
C ALA A 9 -17.09 -23.33 6.08
N ARG A 10 -18.26 -22.72 6.22
CA ARG A 10 -18.71 -21.45 5.62
C ARG A 10 -18.07 -21.12 4.27
N ALA A 11 -18.61 -21.70 3.20
CA ALA A 11 -18.38 -21.23 1.84
C ALA A 11 -18.84 -19.76 1.74
N ARG A 12 -17.91 -18.82 1.89
CA ARG A 12 -18.15 -17.43 1.51
C ARG A 12 -18.48 -17.47 0.00
N PRO A 13 -19.62 -16.92 -0.44
CA PRO A 13 -19.94 -16.90 -1.86
C PRO A 13 -18.76 -16.24 -2.58
N ARG A 14 -18.17 -16.97 -3.53
CA ARG A 14 -17.24 -16.36 -4.48
C ARG A 14 -18.10 -15.39 -5.26
N ILE A 15 -17.85 -14.08 -5.11
CA ILE A 15 -18.48 -13.07 -5.95
C ILE A 15 -17.99 -13.35 -7.36
N THR A 16 -18.76 -14.12 -8.11
CA THR A 16 -18.60 -14.35 -9.54
C THR A 16 -19.34 -13.25 -10.27
N ALA A 17 -18.94 -12.96 -11.52
CA ALA A 17 -19.53 -11.91 -12.34
C ALA A 17 -21.07 -12.03 -12.51
N GLU A 18 -21.64 -13.18 -12.16
CA GLU A 18 -23.06 -13.51 -12.20
C GLU A 18 -23.91 -12.69 -11.21
N ASP A 19 -23.32 -12.19 -10.11
CA ASP A 19 -23.98 -11.37 -9.09
C ASP A 19 -23.67 -9.86 -9.19
N ALA A 20 -22.91 -9.43 -10.21
CA ALA A 20 -22.50 -8.04 -10.36
C ALA A 20 -23.66 -7.12 -10.75
N LEU A 21 -23.83 -6.00 -10.03
CA LEU A 21 -24.85 -5.00 -10.34
C LEU A 21 -24.36 -4.02 -11.42
N PRO A 22 -25.28 -3.39 -12.18
CA PRO A 22 -24.92 -2.30 -13.07
C PRO A 22 -24.17 -1.19 -12.31
N GLY A 23 -22.92 -0.92 -12.71
CA GLY A 23 -22.04 0.07 -12.08
C GLY A 23 -20.99 -0.52 -11.15
N ASP A 24 -21.02 -1.83 -10.86
CA ASP A 24 -19.92 -2.47 -10.16
C ASP A 24 -18.66 -2.51 -11.05
N PRO A 25 -17.47 -2.24 -10.46
CA PRO A 25 -16.22 -2.31 -11.19
C PRO A 25 -15.94 -3.76 -11.61
N ASP A 26 -15.46 -3.92 -12.84
CA ASP A 26 -14.97 -5.22 -13.27
C ASP A 26 -13.65 -5.59 -12.55
N ARG A 27 -13.16 -6.80 -12.83
CA ARG A 27 -11.94 -7.32 -12.22
C ARG A 27 -10.72 -6.42 -12.50
N ASP A 28 -10.60 -5.91 -13.71
CA ASP A 28 -9.45 -5.13 -14.13
C ASP A 28 -9.49 -3.73 -13.50
N GLU A 29 -10.67 -3.14 -13.37
CA GLU A 29 -10.88 -1.90 -12.64
C GLU A 29 -10.55 -2.06 -11.15
N LEU A 30 -10.98 -3.16 -10.52
CA LEU A 30 -10.64 -3.48 -9.13
C LEU A 30 -9.12 -3.61 -8.94
N VAL A 31 -8.45 -4.34 -9.83
CA VAL A 31 -6.98 -4.49 -9.80
C VAL A 31 -6.29 -3.14 -10.00
N ALA A 32 -6.75 -2.33 -10.97
CA ALA A 32 -6.19 -0.99 -11.21
C ALA A 32 -6.35 -0.06 -10.00
N ARG A 33 -7.47 -0.18 -9.27
CA ARG A 33 -7.70 0.57 -8.02
C ARG A 33 -6.74 0.14 -6.92
N MET A 34 -6.55 -1.16 -6.73
CA MET A 34 -5.62 -1.71 -5.72
C MET A 34 -4.19 -1.22 -6.00
N ILE A 35 -3.68 -1.43 -7.21
CA ILE A 35 -2.34 -0.99 -7.62
C ILE A 35 -2.13 0.51 -7.37
N ARG A 36 -3.12 1.35 -7.70
CA ARG A 36 -3.03 2.80 -7.47
C ARG A 36 -2.93 3.16 -6.00
N VAL A 37 -3.72 2.49 -5.15
CA VAL A 37 -3.74 2.74 -3.70
C VAL A 37 -2.44 2.24 -3.07
N ASP A 38 -2.01 1.03 -3.41
CA ASP A 38 -0.79 0.43 -2.89
C ASP A 38 0.43 1.27 -3.29
N GLN A 39 0.55 1.65 -4.57
CA GLN A 39 1.63 2.51 -5.04
C GLN A 39 1.68 3.86 -4.29
N ALA A 40 0.52 4.47 -4.04
CA ALA A 40 0.44 5.72 -3.28
C ALA A 40 0.84 5.52 -1.81
N GLY A 41 0.49 4.37 -1.23
CA GLY A 41 0.87 3.94 0.10
C GLY A 41 2.38 3.79 0.24
N GLU A 42 3.01 3.02 -0.66
CA GLU A 42 4.47 2.83 -0.67
C GLU A 42 5.21 4.15 -0.84
N TYR A 43 4.72 5.02 -1.73
CA TYR A 43 5.28 6.36 -1.90
C TYR A 43 5.18 7.18 -0.60
N GLY A 44 4.03 7.12 0.08
CA GLY A 44 3.84 7.76 1.37
C GLY A 44 4.79 7.23 2.45
N ALA A 45 4.99 5.92 2.53
CA ALA A 45 5.89 5.26 3.48
C ALA A 45 7.34 5.71 3.28
N VAL A 46 7.83 5.73 2.03
CA VAL A 46 9.15 6.29 1.67
C VAL A 46 9.29 7.71 2.21
N ARG A 47 8.30 8.58 1.97
CA ARG A 47 8.34 9.98 2.42
C ARG A 47 8.34 10.09 3.95
N ILE A 48 7.61 9.25 4.66
CA ILE A 48 7.60 9.21 6.13
C ILE A 48 8.99 8.83 6.65
N TYR A 49 9.59 7.76 6.14
CA TYR A 49 10.93 7.36 6.57
C TYR A 49 11.99 8.41 6.25
N GLU A 50 11.93 9.04 5.08
CA GLU A 50 12.81 10.18 4.76
C GLU A 50 12.63 11.35 5.74
N GLY A 51 11.40 11.64 6.15
CA GLY A 51 11.09 12.64 7.17
C GLY A 51 11.67 12.27 8.54
N GLN A 52 11.51 11.02 8.96
CA GLN A 52 12.08 10.53 10.22
C GLN A 52 13.61 10.59 10.20
N LEU A 53 14.25 10.21 9.09
CA LEU A 53 15.69 10.29 8.91
C LEU A 53 16.22 11.73 8.87
N ALA A 54 15.41 12.71 8.49
CA ALA A 54 15.82 14.10 8.60
C ALA A 54 16.11 14.52 10.07
N VAL A 55 15.51 13.82 11.04
CA VAL A 55 15.67 14.09 12.47
C VAL A 55 16.59 13.06 13.15
N LEU A 56 16.44 11.78 12.83
CA LEU A 56 17.05 10.68 13.57
C LEU A 56 18.33 10.11 12.94
N ARG A 57 18.82 10.66 11.82
CA ARG A 57 20.02 10.16 11.16
C ARG A 57 21.22 10.09 12.11
N GLY A 58 21.96 8.99 12.05
CA GLY A 58 23.12 8.74 12.91
C GLY A 58 22.78 8.15 14.29
N THR A 59 21.50 8.13 14.68
CA THR A 59 21.07 7.43 15.90
C THR A 59 20.97 5.92 15.67
N VAL A 60 20.71 5.14 16.75
CA VAL A 60 20.43 3.70 16.63
C VAL A 60 19.15 3.48 15.81
N ALA A 61 18.07 4.20 16.15
CA ALA A 61 16.80 4.12 15.43
C ALA A 61 16.95 4.56 13.96
N GLY A 62 17.75 5.59 13.69
CA GLY A 62 18.03 6.04 12.32
C GLY A 62 18.62 4.95 11.43
N ARG A 63 19.52 4.10 11.96
CA ARG A 63 20.08 2.97 11.20
C ARG A 63 19.04 1.90 10.85
N GLU A 64 18.12 1.62 11.77
CA GLU A 64 17.02 0.69 11.51
C GLU A 64 16.08 1.24 10.43
N ILE A 65 15.74 2.54 10.53
CA ILE A 65 14.90 3.23 9.55
C ILE A 65 15.56 3.26 8.15
N GLU A 66 16.88 3.43 8.05
CA GLU A 66 17.60 3.34 6.77
C GLU A 66 17.40 1.97 6.08
N GLY A 67 17.42 0.88 6.86
CA GLY A 67 17.14 -0.46 6.36
C GLY A 67 15.69 -0.63 5.90
N MET A 68 14.74 -0.12 6.69
CA MET A 68 13.31 -0.15 6.34
C MET A 68 13.01 0.67 5.08
N LEU A 69 13.60 1.87 4.96
CA LEU A 69 13.48 2.74 3.78
C LEU A 69 14.01 2.06 2.52
N ALA A 70 15.12 1.32 2.61
CA ALA A 70 15.64 0.57 1.46
C ALA A 70 14.63 -0.48 0.97
N GLN A 71 13.96 -1.18 1.88
CA GLN A 71 12.91 -2.15 1.53
C GLN A 71 11.70 -1.46 0.87
N GLU A 72 11.25 -0.31 1.38
CA GLU A 72 10.13 0.39 0.75
C GLU A 72 10.46 0.93 -0.64
N HIS A 73 11.72 1.28 -0.91
CA HIS A 73 12.12 1.64 -2.27
C HIS A 73 11.97 0.47 -3.24
N GLU A 74 12.26 -0.76 -2.81
CA GLU A 74 12.03 -1.97 -3.62
C GLU A 74 10.54 -2.21 -3.87
N HIS A 75 9.70 -2.09 -2.82
CA HIS A 75 8.24 -2.19 -2.96
C HIS A 75 7.70 -1.13 -3.92
N LEU A 76 8.08 0.14 -3.73
CA LEU A 76 7.66 1.24 -4.59
C LEU A 76 8.10 1.03 -6.04
N ALA A 77 9.31 0.51 -6.28
CA ALA A 77 9.77 0.18 -7.62
C ALA A 77 8.88 -0.88 -8.29
N ALA A 78 8.54 -1.95 -7.57
CA ALA A 78 7.64 -2.99 -8.07
C ALA A 78 6.24 -2.44 -8.41
N PHE A 79 5.68 -1.58 -7.55
CA PHE A 79 4.38 -0.96 -7.84
C PHE A 79 4.43 0.06 -8.98
N ASN A 80 5.53 0.79 -9.15
CA ASN A 80 5.73 1.68 -10.29
C ASN A 80 5.81 0.89 -11.62
N GLU A 81 6.46 -0.27 -11.61
CA GLU A 81 6.50 -1.18 -12.75
C GLU A 81 5.08 -1.67 -13.09
N MET A 82 4.32 -2.14 -12.09
CA MET A 82 2.92 -2.55 -12.29
C MET A 82 2.02 -1.43 -12.81
N ILE A 83 2.21 -0.20 -12.34
CA ILE A 83 1.52 1.01 -12.85
C ILE A 83 1.78 1.17 -14.35
N ALA A 84 3.04 1.06 -14.77
CA ALA A 84 3.46 1.23 -16.16
C ALA A 84 2.93 0.10 -17.06
N GLU A 85 3.16 -1.16 -16.66
CA GLU A 85 2.76 -2.36 -17.41
C GLU A 85 1.25 -2.40 -17.66
N ARG A 86 0.46 -2.09 -16.62
CA ARG A 86 -1.01 -2.18 -16.66
C ARG A 86 -1.67 -0.86 -17.03
N ARG A 87 -0.88 0.17 -17.34
CA ARG A 87 -1.35 1.54 -17.68
C ARG A 87 -2.31 2.11 -16.64
N VAL A 88 -2.06 1.80 -15.37
CA VAL A 88 -2.87 2.32 -14.26
C VAL A 88 -2.52 3.79 -14.08
N ARG A 89 -3.53 4.65 -13.98
CA ARG A 89 -3.31 6.07 -13.69
C ARG A 89 -2.89 6.24 -12.22
N PRO A 90 -1.75 6.87 -11.91
CA PRO A 90 -1.39 7.22 -10.53
C PRO A 90 -2.42 8.18 -9.90
N THR A 91 -2.36 8.32 -8.57
CA THR A 91 -3.22 9.28 -7.88
C THR A 91 -2.80 10.72 -8.16
N ALA A 92 -3.76 11.62 -8.38
CA ALA A 92 -3.50 13.05 -8.50
C ALA A 92 -3.06 13.70 -7.18
N LEU A 93 -3.25 13.01 -6.04
CA LEU A 93 -2.87 13.48 -4.71
C LEU A 93 -1.38 13.26 -4.38
N GLN A 94 -0.58 12.73 -5.30
CA GLN A 94 0.83 12.44 -5.05
C GLN A 94 1.64 13.65 -4.53
N PRO A 95 1.48 14.90 -5.05
CA PRO A 95 2.17 16.06 -4.50
C PRO A 95 1.77 16.38 -3.05
N LEU A 96 0.51 16.12 -2.68
CA LEU A 96 0.04 16.27 -1.31
C LEU A 96 0.73 15.24 -0.39
N TRP A 97 0.77 13.97 -0.80
CA TRP A 97 1.44 12.91 -0.04
C TRP A 97 2.94 13.12 0.09
N HIS A 98 3.57 13.70 -0.94
CA HIS A 98 4.99 14.05 -0.91
C HIS A 98 5.34 14.94 0.29
N MET A 99 4.51 15.98 0.49
CA MET A 99 4.69 16.95 1.57
C MET A 99 4.20 16.40 2.91
N ALA A 100 2.99 15.81 2.92
CA ALA A 100 2.36 15.33 4.14
C ALA A 100 3.12 14.17 4.79
N GLY A 101 3.57 13.20 3.99
CA GLY A 101 4.33 12.05 4.50
C GLY A 101 5.64 12.48 5.14
N PHE A 102 6.40 13.34 4.46
CA PHE A 102 7.65 13.89 5.00
C PHE A 102 7.42 14.69 6.29
N ALA A 103 6.46 15.62 6.26
CA ALA A 103 6.16 16.45 7.43
C ALA A 103 5.71 15.60 8.62
N LEU A 104 4.88 14.58 8.39
CA LEU A 104 4.45 13.65 9.43
C LEU A 104 5.63 12.87 10.02
N GLY A 105 6.51 12.32 9.17
CA GLY A 105 7.69 11.59 9.61
C GLY A 105 8.64 12.45 10.44
N ALA A 106 8.96 13.65 9.96
CA ALA A 106 9.81 14.59 10.68
C ALA A 106 9.19 15.06 12.00
N ALA A 107 7.90 15.41 12.00
CA ALA A 107 7.21 15.89 13.19
C ALA A 107 7.15 14.81 14.29
N THR A 108 6.80 13.58 13.92
CA THR A 108 6.70 12.47 14.89
C THR A 108 8.05 12.01 15.40
N ALA A 109 9.11 12.07 14.57
CA ALA A 109 10.46 11.77 15.01
C ALA A 109 11.07 12.81 15.95
N ALA A 110 10.54 14.03 15.96
CA ALA A 110 11.00 15.13 16.81
C ALA A 110 10.30 15.20 18.18
N LEU A 111 9.30 14.36 18.42
CA LEU A 111 8.56 14.24 19.69
C LEU A 111 9.18 13.15 20.57
#